data_AF-A0A969ZQY5-F1
#
_entry.id   AF-A0A969ZQY5-F1
#
_cell.length_a   1.000
_cell.length_b   1.000
_cell.length_c   1.000
_cell.angle_alpha   90.00
_cell.angle_beta   90.00
_cell.angle_gamma   90.00
#
_symmetry.space_group_name_H-M   'P 1'
#
loop_
_entity.id
_entity.type
_entity.pdbx_description
1 polymer ?
#
loop_
_entity_poly.entity_id
_entity_poly.type
_entity_poly.pdbx_seq_one_letter_code
_entity_poly.pdbx_strand_id
1 'polypeptide(L)'
;MKKIFLLLVISFIIVLSLKMNFVKDFQQGDLLIKIRLRTIQSGEKTYRSKSKIYDGAFLDITGDDKKEIIILEGDKRVNGKKFIKIFDQGLNELVQAKDATILNPSNFQVSDVNGDGVKELSFYAYKKALHHPVYAQRPFFYIIEGEELKPFWRGSRLSSPFTEFTFFDRDKDGRDELYSIEYTGDNRKRVKGYEWTGFGFEVFYQGEVYLHISNLRVEDGDLSADFYGVGKMTIGGGIE
;
A
#
# COMPACT_ATOMS: atom_id res chain seq x y z
N MET A 1 26.77 19.32 41.63
CA MET A 1 25.82 18.21 41.40
C MET A 1 24.61 18.58 40.53
N LYS A 2 23.90 19.70 40.75
CA LYS A 2 22.68 20.05 39.97
C LYS A 2 22.90 20.27 38.46
N LYS A 3 24.04 20.81 38.02
CA LYS A 3 24.32 21.06 36.58
C LYS A 3 24.53 19.79 35.75
N ILE A 4 25.15 18.76 36.34
CA ILE A 4 25.40 17.46 35.67
C ILE A 4 24.08 16.69 35.49
N PHE A 5 23.19 16.76 36.50
CA PHE A 5 21.85 16.17 36.42
C PHE A 5 21.00 16.82 35.32
N LEU A 6 21.05 18.15 35.18
CA LEU A 6 20.31 18.87 34.13
C LEU A 6 20.81 18.50 32.72
N LEU A 7 22.12 18.40 32.52
CA LEU A 7 22.72 17.96 31.24
C LEU A 7 22.36 16.50 30.90
N LEU A 8 22.33 15.61 31.90
CA LEU A 8 21.90 14.22 31.70
C LEU A 8 20.41 14.13 31.35
N VAL A 9 19.54 14.88 32.02
CA VAL A 9 18.10 14.91 31.71
C VAL A 9 17.85 15.52 30.33
N ILE A 10 18.54 16.59 29.95
CA ILE A 10 18.45 17.18 28.62
C ILE A 10 18.98 16.20 27.56
N SER A 11 20.11 15.52 27.81
CA SER A 11 20.63 14.50 26.89
C SER A 11 19.69 13.31 26.76
N PHE A 12 19.02 12.90 27.85
CA PHE A 12 18.06 11.80 27.86
C PHE A 12 16.78 12.19 27.10
N ILE A 13 16.31 13.43 27.25
CA ILE A 13 15.18 13.98 26.48
C ILE A 13 15.55 14.13 24.99
N ILE A 14 16.76 14.56 24.67
CA ILE A 14 17.26 14.68 23.29
C ILE A 14 17.45 13.30 22.65
N VAL A 15 17.94 12.30 23.38
CA VAL A 15 18.06 10.91 22.93
C VAL A 15 16.67 10.25 22.80
N LEU A 16 15.70 10.59 23.65
CA LEU A 16 14.29 10.20 23.47
C LEU A 16 13.66 10.91 22.24
N SER A 17 14.05 12.15 21.98
CA SER A 17 13.61 12.96 20.83
C SER A 17 14.19 12.46 19.50
N LEU A 18 15.36 11.82 19.52
CA LEU A 18 16.09 11.37 18.32
C LEU A 18 15.87 9.90 17.96
N LYS A 19 15.00 9.17 18.68
CA LYS A 19 14.47 7.87 18.23
C LYS A 19 12.95 7.90 18.17
N MET A 20 12.42 8.87 17.42
CA MET A 20 11.07 8.82 16.88
C MET A 20 11.04 7.79 15.73
N ASN A 21 11.00 6.51 16.08
CA ASN A 21 10.74 5.47 15.09
C ASN A 21 9.29 5.60 14.63
N PHE A 22 9.09 6.22 13.46
CA PHE A 22 7.82 6.15 12.74
C PHE A 22 7.54 4.68 12.38
N VAL A 23 6.25 4.33 12.35
CA VAL A 23 5.84 2.92 12.17
C VAL A 23 5.86 2.55 10.69
N LYS A 24 5.60 3.51 9.81
CA LYS A 24 5.72 3.41 8.36
C LYS A 24 6.07 4.77 7.78
N ASP A 25 6.97 4.76 6.82
CA ASP A 25 7.31 5.91 6.00
C ASP A 25 6.94 5.59 4.55
N PHE A 26 6.36 6.55 3.84
CA PHE A 26 6.05 6.45 2.42
C PHE A 26 6.77 7.58 1.71
N GLN A 27 7.56 7.23 0.71
CA GLN A 27 8.33 8.16 -0.07
C GLN A 27 8.01 8.00 -1.55
N GLN A 28 7.83 9.12 -2.25
CA GLN A 28 7.73 9.15 -3.70
C GLN A 28 8.42 10.41 -4.22
N GLY A 29 9.61 10.24 -4.81
CA GLY A 29 10.49 11.37 -5.11
C GLY A 29 10.86 12.12 -3.84
N ASP A 30 10.63 13.43 -3.83
CA ASP A 30 10.91 14.32 -2.70
C ASP A 30 9.79 14.34 -1.65
N LEU A 31 8.63 13.75 -1.94
CA LEU A 31 7.52 13.68 -1.01
C LEU A 31 7.76 12.56 0.01
N LEU A 32 7.59 12.88 1.29
CA LEU A 32 7.73 11.95 2.40
C LEU A 32 6.61 12.18 3.41
N ILE A 33 5.81 11.13 3.65
CA ILE A 33 4.91 11.08 4.78
C ILE A 33 5.39 10.06 5.79
N LYS A 34 5.33 10.44 7.06
CA LYS A 34 5.69 9.55 8.16
C LYS A 34 4.48 9.31 9.04
N ILE A 35 4.13 8.04 9.24
CA ILE A 35 2.94 7.63 9.99
C ILE A 35 3.35 7.01 11.32
N ARG A 36 2.76 7.53 12.40
CA ARG A 36 2.91 7.00 13.75
C ARG A 36 1.58 6.94 14.46
N LEU A 37 1.04 5.74 14.61
CA LEU A 37 -0.22 5.47 15.31
C LEU A 37 -1.39 6.31 14.79
N ARG A 38 -1.63 7.50 15.35
CA ARG A 38 -2.73 8.41 14.96
C ARG A 38 -2.21 9.68 14.27
N THR A 39 -0.92 9.77 14.05
CA THR A 39 -0.27 10.97 13.56
C THR A 39 0.34 10.70 12.20
N ILE A 40 0.20 11.66 11.29
CA ILE A 40 0.93 11.74 10.04
C ILE A 40 1.71 13.05 10.02
N GLN A 41 2.92 13.01 9.50
CA GLN A 41 3.78 14.17 9.32
C GLN A 41 4.24 14.25 7.86
N SER A 42 4.21 15.45 7.30
CA SER A 42 4.78 15.80 5.99
C SER A 42 5.57 17.10 6.15
N GLY A 43 6.90 17.04 5.96
CA GLY A 43 7.78 18.17 6.33
C GLY A 43 7.61 18.59 7.79
N GLU A 44 7.31 19.87 8.02
CA GLU A 44 7.02 20.43 9.35
C GLU A 44 5.55 20.28 9.77
N LYS A 45 4.67 19.90 8.85
CA LYS A 45 3.22 19.79 9.09
C LYS A 45 2.90 18.46 9.73
N THR A 46 1.99 18.50 10.71
CA THR A 46 1.55 17.31 11.44
C THR A 46 0.03 17.31 11.55
N TYR A 47 -0.58 16.19 11.19
CA TYR A 47 -2.00 15.93 11.41
C TYR A 47 -2.19 14.83 12.45
N ARG A 48 -3.12 15.02 13.39
CA ARG A 48 -3.50 14.03 14.39
C ARG A 48 -4.93 13.56 14.17
N SER A 49 -5.07 12.32 13.73
CA SER A 49 -6.34 11.62 13.59
C SER A 49 -6.98 11.29 14.96
N LYS A 50 -8.31 11.20 14.95
CA LYS A 50 -9.09 10.64 16.07
C LYS A 50 -8.86 9.13 16.19
N SER A 51 -8.55 8.45 15.09
CA SER A 51 -8.37 7.00 14.98
C SER A 51 -6.92 6.65 14.66
N LYS A 52 -6.59 5.35 14.66
CA LYS A 52 -5.28 4.90 14.18
C LYS A 52 -5.25 5.01 12.66
N ILE A 53 -4.13 5.50 12.14
CA ILE A 53 -3.73 5.52 10.73
C ILE A 53 -2.85 4.30 10.49
N TYR A 54 -3.09 3.59 9.40
CA TYR A 54 -2.45 2.30 9.15
C TYR A 54 -1.77 2.18 7.80
N ASP A 55 -2.16 3.02 6.84
CA ASP A 55 -1.52 3.15 5.55
C ASP A 55 -1.69 4.55 4.98
N GLY A 56 -0.89 4.84 3.96
CA GLY A 56 -1.05 6.00 3.13
C GLY A 56 -0.47 5.79 1.74
N ALA A 57 -0.72 6.73 0.86
CA ALA A 57 -0.19 6.77 -0.50
C ALA A 57 -0.18 8.22 -0.99
N PHE A 58 0.54 8.46 -2.09
CA PHE A 58 0.48 9.70 -2.84
C PHE A 58 -0.17 9.42 -4.19
N LEU A 59 -1.10 10.26 -4.60
CA LEU A 59 -1.81 10.13 -5.87
C LEU A 59 -2.18 11.53 -6.36
N ASP A 60 -1.90 11.83 -7.63
CA ASP A 60 -2.47 13.01 -8.28
C ASP A 60 -3.88 12.66 -8.73
N ILE A 61 -4.86 13.13 -7.96
CA ILE A 61 -6.28 12.87 -8.17
C ILE A 61 -6.87 13.92 -9.12
N THR A 62 -6.26 15.11 -9.18
CA THR A 62 -6.83 16.27 -9.90
C THR A 62 -6.25 16.45 -11.30
N GLY A 63 -5.15 15.76 -11.62
CA GLY A 63 -4.42 15.88 -12.87
C GLY A 63 -3.63 17.19 -12.96
N ASP A 64 -3.26 17.78 -11.83
CA ASP A 64 -2.53 19.06 -11.75
C ASP A 64 -1.02 18.89 -11.49
N ASP A 65 -0.52 17.66 -11.62
CA ASP A 65 0.84 17.21 -11.31
C ASP A 65 1.22 17.34 -9.83
N LYS A 66 0.30 17.74 -8.95
CA LYS A 66 0.50 17.70 -7.49
C LYS A 66 -0.17 16.45 -6.94
N LYS A 67 0.54 15.77 -6.04
CA LYS A 67 0.04 14.53 -5.45
C LYS A 67 -0.62 14.81 -4.11
N GLU A 68 -1.89 14.48 -4.01
CA GLU A 68 -2.59 14.44 -2.74
C GLU A 68 -2.04 13.34 -1.83
N ILE A 69 -2.11 13.60 -0.53
CA ILE A 69 -1.80 12.61 0.51
C ILE A 69 -3.08 11.86 0.85
N ILE A 70 -3.11 10.57 0.55
CA ILE A 70 -4.20 9.67 0.90
C ILE A 70 -3.80 8.90 2.16
N ILE A 71 -4.68 8.83 3.16
CA ILE A 71 -4.47 7.99 4.35
C ILE A 71 -5.66 7.07 4.61
N LEU A 72 -5.35 5.89 5.13
CA LEU A 72 -6.32 4.95 5.68
C LEU A 72 -6.29 5.01 7.20
N GLU A 73 -7.40 5.43 7.80
CA GLU A 73 -7.59 5.44 9.25
C GLU A 73 -8.81 4.64 9.70
N GLY A 74 -8.83 4.25 10.98
CA GLY A 74 -10.00 3.64 11.61
C GLY A 74 -9.64 2.45 12.49
N ASP A 75 -10.32 1.33 12.26
CA ASP A 75 -10.15 0.07 12.96
C ASP A 75 -9.86 -1.07 11.96
N LYS A 76 -8.72 -1.76 12.15
CA LYS A 76 -8.28 -2.86 11.27
C LYS A 76 -9.17 -4.10 11.33
N ARG A 77 -9.99 -4.28 12.38
CA ARG A 77 -10.87 -5.45 12.50
C ARG A 77 -11.81 -5.54 11.30
N VAL A 78 -12.22 -6.77 10.97
CA VAL A 78 -13.24 -7.01 9.96
C VAL A 78 -14.51 -6.24 10.37
N ASN A 79 -15.07 -5.44 9.46
CA ASN A 79 -16.20 -4.53 9.68
C ASN A 79 -15.94 -3.39 10.68
N GLY A 80 -14.69 -3.17 11.10
CA GLY A 80 -14.30 -1.97 11.84
C GLY A 80 -14.50 -0.73 10.97
N LYS A 81 -14.92 0.38 11.59
CA LYS A 81 -15.09 1.65 10.86
C LYS A 81 -13.76 2.08 10.24
N LYS A 82 -13.77 2.36 8.94
CA LYS A 82 -12.59 2.76 8.18
C LYS A 82 -12.91 3.97 7.34
N PHE A 83 -11.95 4.89 7.24
CA PHE A 83 -12.08 6.10 6.46
C PHE A 83 -10.86 6.29 5.56
N ILE A 84 -11.12 6.72 4.33
CA ILE A 84 -10.10 7.26 3.43
C ILE A 84 -10.15 8.76 3.59
N LYS A 85 -9.00 9.37 3.89
CA LYS A 85 -8.86 10.83 3.95
C LYS A 85 -7.85 11.28 2.92
N ILE A 86 -8.18 12.38 2.27
CA ILE A 86 -7.40 12.99 1.19
C ILE A 86 -7.04 14.39 1.67
N PHE A 87 -5.75 14.67 1.69
CA PHE A 87 -5.20 15.98 1.98
C PHE A 87 -4.50 16.53 0.75
N ASP A 88 -4.34 17.84 0.69
CA ASP A 88 -3.41 18.47 -0.25
C ASP A 88 -1.99 17.92 -0.05
N GLN A 89 -1.12 18.09 -1.06
CA GLN A 89 0.27 17.63 -1.02
C GLN A 89 1.04 18.10 0.23
N GLY A 90 0.70 19.27 0.76
CA GLY A 90 1.37 19.88 1.91
C GLY A 90 0.80 19.48 3.27
N LEU A 91 -0.25 18.67 3.35
CA LEU A 91 -0.95 18.34 4.61
C LEU A 91 -1.50 19.60 5.33
N ASN A 92 -1.86 20.64 4.60
CA ASN A 92 -2.46 21.86 5.12
C ASN A 92 -3.98 21.74 5.26
N GLU A 93 -4.63 21.05 4.33
CA GLU A 93 -6.09 20.97 4.25
C GLU A 93 -6.55 19.53 4.07
N LEU A 94 -7.61 19.15 4.81
CA LEU A 94 -8.34 17.92 4.55
C LEU A 94 -9.34 18.21 3.43
N VAL A 95 -8.99 17.82 2.20
CA VAL A 95 -9.81 18.01 1.00
C VAL A 95 -11.05 17.13 1.07
N GLN A 96 -10.89 15.86 1.48
CA GLN A 96 -12.01 14.93 1.54
C GLN A 96 -11.86 13.85 2.61
N ALA A 97 -12.98 13.37 3.15
CA ALA A 97 -13.06 12.16 3.97
C ALA A 97 -14.22 11.27 3.51
N LYS A 98 -13.95 9.99 3.26
CA LYS A 98 -14.95 9.00 2.81
C LYS A 98 -15.03 7.83 3.77
N ASP A 99 -16.23 7.35 4.06
CA ASP A 99 -16.43 6.07 4.75
C ASP A 99 -16.09 4.92 3.79
N ALA A 100 -15.10 4.11 4.17
CA ALA A 100 -14.65 2.94 3.42
C ALA A 100 -14.84 1.64 4.22
N THR A 101 -15.68 1.65 5.24
CA THR A 101 -15.99 0.49 6.08
C THR A 101 -16.46 -0.70 5.24
N ILE A 102 -17.33 -0.46 4.26
CA ILE A 102 -17.85 -1.51 3.37
C ILE A 102 -16.77 -2.08 2.44
N LEU A 103 -15.78 -1.28 2.05
CA LEU A 103 -14.67 -1.72 1.19
C LEU A 103 -13.67 -2.58 1.99
N ASN A 104 -13.53 -2.29 3.29
CA ASN A 104 -12.62 -2.95 4.22
C ASN A 104 -11.15 -3.00 3.74
N PRO A 105 -10.57 -1.88 3.27
CA PRO A 105 -9.20 -1.86 2.76
C PRO A 105 -8.20 -2.28 3.85
N SER A 106 -7.17 -3.04 3.45
CA SER A 106 -6.09 -3.50 4.33
C SER A 106 -4.79 -2.73 4.12
N ASN A 107 -4.56 -2.24 2.91
CA ASN A 107 -3.40 -1.45 2.50
C ASN A 107 -3.80 -0.41 1.45
N PHE A 108 -2.83 0.37 0.95
CA PHE A 108 -2.94 1.14 -0.29
C PHE A 108 -1.70 0.95 -1.16
N GLN A 109 -1.93 0.96 -2.45
CA GLN A 109 -0.97 1.05 -3.53
C GLN A 109 -1.55 1.93 -4.62
N VAL A 110 -0.67 2.46 -5.46
CA VAL A 110 -1.04 3.32 -6.58
C VAL A 110 -0.40 2.74 -7.82
N SER A 111 -1.20 2.57 -8.87
CA SER A 111 -0.82 1.87 -10.10
C SER A 111 -1.46 2.54 -11.32
N ASP A 112 -0.86 2.42 -12.49
CA ASP A 112 -1.50 2.67 -13.79
C ASP A 112 -1.57 1.35 -14.55
N VAL A 113 -2.62 0.56 -14.33
CA VAL A 113 -2.65 -0.83 -14.84
C VAL A 113 -2.99 -0.94 -16.31
N ASN A 114 -3.64 0.08 -16.88
CA ASN A 114 -4.05 0.11 -18.28
C ASN A 114 -3.21 1.04 -19.15
N GLY A 115 -2.36 1.89 -18.56
CA GLY A 115 -1.44 2.79 -19.25
C GLY A 115 -2.09 4.02 -19.81
N ASP A 116 -3.22 4.46 -19.24
CA ASP A 116 -3.93 5.66 -19.72
C ASP A 116 -3.45 6.95 -19.04
N GLY A 117 -2.49 6.85 -18.11
CA GLY A 117 -1.96 7.95 -17.32
C GLY A 117 -2.77 8.28 -16.07
N VAL A 118 -3.96 7.69 -15.89
CA VAL A 118 -4.82 7.86 -14.72
C VAL A 118 -4.57 6.72 -13.75
N LYS A 119 -4.01 7.04 -12.58
CA LYS A 119 -3.64 6.02 -11.62
C LYS A 119 -4.81 5.58 -10.74
N GLU A 120 -4.92 4.28 -10.50
CA GLU A 120 -5.85 3.71 -9.53
C GLU A 120 -5.28 3.69 -8.11
N LEU A 121 -6.16 3.92 -7.14
CA LEU A 121 -5.96 3.51 -5.75
C LEU A 121 -6.32 2.03 -5.60
N SER A 122 -5.29 1.20 -5.45
CA SER A 122 -5.38 -0.26 -5.38
C SER A 122 -5.16 -0.77 -3.96
N PHE A 123 -5.91 -1.79 -3.57
CA PHE A 123 -5.77 -2.43 -2.25
C PHE A 123 -6.37 -3.84 -2.21
N TYR A 124 -5.92 -4.65 -1.27
CA TYR A 124 -6.63 -5.87 -0.92
C TYR A 124 -7.55 -5.65 0.28
N ALA A 125 -8.66 -6.40 0.30
CA ALA A 125 -9.64 -6.39 1.36
C ALA A 125 -9.98 -7.81 1.80
N TYR A 126 -9.96 -8.07 3.11
CA TYR A 126 -10.42 -9.35 3.65
C TYR A 126 -11.93 -9.33 3.87
N LYS A 127 -12.71 -9.81 2.89
CA LYS A 127 -14.18 -9.78 2.94
C LYS A 127 -14.84 -10.87 2.08
N LYS A 128 -16.15 -11.02 2.26
CA LYS A 128 -17.02 -11.81 1.38
C LYS A 128 -17.30 -11.03 0.08
N ALA A 129 -17.37 -11.74 -1.04
CA ALA A 129 -17.86 -11.22 -2.31
C ALA A 129 -19.27 -11.78 -2.59
N LEU A 130 -20.08 -11.05 -3.36
CA LEU A 130 -21.48 -11.45 -3.65
C LEU A 130 -21.56 -12.86 -4.24
N HIS A 131 -20.72 -13.14 -5.24
CA HIS A 131 -20.68 -14.42 -5.95
C HIS A 131 -19.69 -15.43 -5.33
N HIS A 132 -19.06 -15.10 -4.19
CA HIS A 132 -18.17 -16.00 -3.45
C HIS A 132 -18.23 -15.66 -1.94
N PRO A 133 -19.27 -16.11 -1.21
CA PRO A 133 -19.64 -15.62 0.13
C PRO A 133 -18.78 -16.19 1.28
N VAL A 134 -17.50 -16.46 1.00
CA VAL A 134 -16.49 -16.86 1.98
C VAL A 134 -15.52 -15.70 2.19
N TYR A 135 -15.04 -15.51 3.41
CA TYR A 135 -13.99 -14.53 3.68
C TYR A 135 -12.70 -14.94 2.98
N ALA A 136 -12.16 -14.06 2.15
CA ALA A 136 -10.82 -14.20 1.58
C ALA A 136 -10.27 -12.80 1.27
N GLN A 137 -8.98 -12.72 0.93
CA GLN A 137 -8.44 -11.50 0.34
C GLN A 137 -9.02 -11.29 -1.06
N ARG A 138 -9.41 -10.04 -1.34
CA ARG A 138 -10.04 -9.60 -2.60
C ARG A 138 -9.28 -8.37 -3.11
N PRO A 139 -8.81 -8.36 -4.35
CA PRO A 139 -8.06 -7.24 -4.90
C PRO A 139 -9.03 -6.22 -5.54
N PHE A 140 -8.97 -4.96 -5.13
CA PHE A 140 -9.83 -3.87 -5.63
C PHE A 140 -9.03 -2.64 -6.05
N PHE A 141 -9.54 -1.99 -7.10
CA PHE A 141 -8.86 -0.97 -7.90
C PHE A 141 -9.92 0.11 -8.12
N TYR A 142 -9.63 1.33 -7.71
CA TYR A 142 -10.58 2.43 -7.73
C TYR A 142 -9.92 3.69 -8.28
N ILE A 143 -10.63 4.39 -9.15
CA ILE A 143 -10.29 5.77 -9.52
C ILE A 143 -11.00 6.70 -8.54
N ILE A 144 -10.29 7.72 -8.09
CA ILE A 144 -10.88 8.82 -7.32
C ILE A 144 -11.25 9.91 -8.32
N GLU A 145 -12.54 10.14 -8.53
CA GLU A 145 -13.03 11.21 -9.40
C GLU A 145 -13.87 12.17 -8.59
N GLY A 146 -13.33 13.37 -8.34
CA GLY A 146 -13.94 14.33 -7.42
C GLY A 146 -14.29 13.67 -6.09
N GLU A 147 -15.57 13.71 -5.73
CA GLU A 147 -16.03 13.13 -4.47
C GLU A 147 -16.31 11.62 -4.50
N GLU A 148 -16.16 10.93 -5.63
CA GLU A 148 -16.51 9.51 -5.77
C GLU A 148 -15.30 8.57 -5.70
N LEU A 149 -15.56 7.31 -5.34
CA LEU A 149 -14.62 6.19 -5.50
C LEU A 149 -15.21 5.27 -6.57
N LYS A 150 -14.79 5.46 -7.82
CA LYS A 150 -15.33 4.70 -8.95
C LYS A 150 -14.58 3.38 -9.09
N PRO A 151 -15.27 2.22 -9.07
CA PRO A 151 -14.60 0.94 -9.21
C PRO A 151 -14.04 0.81 -10.63
N PHE A 152 -12.72 0.74 -10.74
CA PHE A 152 -12.05 0.36 -11.98
C PHE A 152 -12.17 -1.15 -12.17
N TRP A 153 -11.73 -1.92 -11.17
CA TRP A 153 -11.82 -3.37 -11.18
C TRP A 153 -12.03 -3.94 -9.78
N ARG A 154 -12.89 -4.96 -9.67
CA ARG A 154 -13.20 -5.63 -8.41
C ARG A 154 -13.07 -7.14 -8.57
N GLY A 155 -11.87 -7.64 -8.32
CA GLY A 155 -11.60 -9.07 -8.33
C GLY A 155 -12.31 -9.78 -7.19
N SER A 156 -13.02 -10.86 -7.51
CA SER A 156 -13.34 -11.84 -6.47
C SER A 156 -12.09 -12.61 -6.08
N ARG A 157 -11.20 -12.94 -7.01
CA ARG A 157 -9.94 -13.64 -6.74
C ARG A 157 -8.96 -13.34 -7.87
N LEU A 158 -7.68 -13.53 -7.59
CA LEU A 158 -6.69 -13.79 -8.64
C LEU A 158 -6.76 -15.27 -9.03
N SER A 159 -5.69 -15.83 -9.59
CA SER A 159 -5.72 -17.24 -10.03
C SER A 159 -5.82 -18.22 -8.85
N SER A 160 -5.34 -17.83 -7.67
CA SER A 160 -5.39 -18.61 -6.44
C SER A 160 -5.53 -17.67 -5.22
N PRO A 161 -5.86 -18.19 -4.02
CA PRO A 161 -5.85 -17.37 -2.80
C PRO A 161 -4.47 -16.73 -2.59
N PHE A 162 -4.44 -15.43 -2.29
CA PHE A 162 -3.20 -14.66 -2.16
C PHE A 162 -3.06 -14.05 -0.75
N THR A 163 -1.84 -13.65 -0.41
CA THR A 163 -1.53 -12.99 0.88
C THR A 163 -1.21 -11.50 0.77
N GLU A 164 -0.68 -11.08 -0.37
CA GLU A 164 -0.34 -9.70 -0.71
C GLU A 164 -0.16 -9.58 -2.23
N PHE A 165 -0.23 -8.35 -2.74
CA PHE A 165 0.18 -8.00 -4.10
C PHE A 165 0.93 -6.67 -4.11
N THR A 166 1.69 -6.43 -5.18
CA THR A 166 2.30 -5.15 -5.53
C THR A 166 2.20 -4.89 -7.03
N PHE A 167 2.49 -3.68 -7.44
CA PHE A 167 2.61 -3.29 -8.84
C PHE A 167 4.06 -2.99 -9.21
N PHE A 168 4.40 -3.25 -10.46
CA PHE A 168 5.72 -2.99 -11.02
C PHE A 168 5.66 -2.97 -12.55
N ASP A 169 5.91 -1.80 -13.16
CA ASP A 169 6.19 -1.65 -14.59
C ASP A 169 7.52 -2.33 -14.94
N ARG A 170 7.42 -3.59 -15.38
CA ARG A 170 8.56 -4.48 -15.58
C ARG A 170 9.29 -4.14 -16.88
N ASP A 171 8.56 -3.91 -17.95
CA ASP A 171 9.10 -3.72 -19.29
C ASP A 171 9.24 -2.23 -19.67
N LYS A 172 8.87 -1.33 -18.76
CA LYS A 172 8.98 0.13 -18.89
C LYS A 172 8.10 0.66 -20.02
N ASP A 173 6.97 -0.01 -20.27
CA ASP A 173 6.00 0.42 -21.27
C ASP A 173 5.00 1.46 -20.74
N GLY A 174 5.08 1.78 -19.44
CA GLY A 174 4.21 2.72 -18.76
C GLY A 174 2.96 2.08 -18.13
N ARG A 175 2.80 0.76 -18.24
CA ARG A 175 1.75 -0.01 -17.58
C ARG A 175 2.34 -0.76 -16.39
N ASP A 176 1.61 -0.75 -15.29
CA ASP A 176 2.00 -1.44 -14.09
C ASP A 176 1.48 -2.89 -14.09
N GLU A 177 2.38 -3.87 -14.15
CA GLU A 177 2.01 -5.28 -13.93
C GLU A 177 1.70 -5.55 -12.46
N LEU A 178 0.70 -6.40 -12.21
CA LEU A 178 0.40 -6.88 -10.86
C LEU A 178 1.23 -8.11 -10.54
N TYR A 179 1.88 -8.11 -9.38
CA TYR A 179 2.52 -9.29 -8.82
C TYR A 179 1.88 -9.68 -7.49
N SER A 180 1.60 -10.97 -7.29
CA SER A 180 0.99 -11.48 -6.06
C SER A 180 1.77 -12.64 -5.47
N ILE A 181 1.66 -12.79 -4.14
CA ILE A 181 2.07 -14.03 -3.45
C ILE A 181 0.84 -14.90 -3.28
N GLU A 182 0.81 -16.05 -3.96
CA GLU A 182 -0.34 -16.96 -3.99
C GLU A 182 -0.03 -18.32 -3.36
N TYR A 183 -1.04 -18.89 -2.70
CA TYR A 183 -0.99 -20.26 -2.22
C TYR A 183 -1.10 -21.26 -3.36
N THR A 184 -0.34 -22.35 -3.25
CA THR A 184 -0.51 -23.56 -4.06
C THR A 184 -1.47 -24.54 -3.37
N GLY A 185 -1.89 -25.59 -4.09
CA GLY A 185 -2.83 -26.60 -3.55
C GLY A 185 -2.33 -27.36 -2.31
N ASP A 186 -1.03 -27.32 -2.03
CA ASP A 186 -0.38 -27.94 -0.89
C ASP A 186 0.08 -26.93 0.19
N ASN A 187 -0.56 -25.76 0.24
CA ASN A 187 -0.31 -24.67 1.22
C ASN A 187 1.10 -24.05 1.18
N ARG A 188 1.90 -24.36 0.16
CA ARG A 188 3.10 -23.59 -0.17
C ARG A 188 2.71 -22.31 -0.89
N LYS A 189 3.69 -21.47 -1.20
CA LYS A 189 3.49 -20.16 -1.86
C LYS A 189 4.37 -20.02 -3.09
N ARG A 190 3.92 -19.20 -4.03
CA ARG A 190 4.72 -18.74 -5.19
C ARG A 190 4.38 -17.29 -5.51
N VAL A 191 5.24 -16.64 -6.29
CA VAL A 191 4.92 -15.35 -6.89
C VAL A 191 4.30 -15.55 -8.26
N LYS A 192 3.24 -14.81 -8.59
CA LYS A 192 2.66 -14.75 -9.93
C LYS A 192 2.62 -13.31 -10.42
N GLY A 193 2.86 -13.13 -11.72
CA GLY A 193 2.75 -11.84 -12.41
C GLY A 193 1.56 -11.85 -13.36
N TYR A 194 0.89 -10.71 -13.44
CA TYR A 194 -0.32 -10.50 -14.22
C TYR A 194 -0.26 -9.23 -15.04
N GLU A 195 -0.78 -9.30 -16.26
CA GLU A 195 -0.97 -8.17 -17.16
C GLU A 195 -2.45 -7.85 -17.33
N TRP A 196 -2.77 -6.57 -17.55
CA TRP A 196 -4.14 -6.13 -17.81
C TRP A 196 -4.54 -6.39 -19.26
N THR A 197 -5.71 -6.98 -19.48
CA THR A 197 -6.20 -7.35 -20.82
C THR A 197 -7.45 -6.57 -21.25
N GLY A 198 -7.76 -5.46 -20.60
CA GLY A 198 -8.94 -4.62 -20.89
C GLY A 198 -10.19 -4.99 -20.09
N PHE A 199 -10.29 -6.22 -19.58
CA PHE A 199 -11.40 -6.67 -18.72
C PHE A 199 -10.94 -7.20 -17.35
N GLY A 200 -9.69 -7.65 -17.27
CA GLY A 200 -9.13 -8.26 -16.07
C GLY A 200 -7.66 -8.56 -16.25
N PHE A 201 -7.19 -9.53 -15.48
CA PHE A 201 -5.79 -9.88 -15.38
C PHE A 201 -5.53 -11.29 -15.91
N GLU A 202 -4.52 -11.43 -16.77
CA GLU A 202 -4.02 -12.72 -17.25
C GLU A 202 -2.61 -12.99 -16.70
N VAL A 203 -2.31 -14.26 -16.42
CA VAL A 203 -1.03 -14.66 -15.85
C VAL A 203 0.02 -14.73 -16.96
N PHE A 204 1.08 -13.93 -16.88
CA PHE A 204 2.25 -14.05 -17.75
C PHE A 204 3.47 -14.67 -17.04
N TYR A 205 3.52 -14.62 -15.71
CA TYR A 205 4.65 -15.11 -14.92
C TYR A 205 4.21 -15.99 -13.76
N GLN A 206 4.95 -17.07 -13.53
CA GLN A 206 4.82 -17.93 -12.36
C GLN A 206 6.20 -18.34 -11.86
N GLY A 207 6.53 -17.95 -10.63
CA GLY A 207 7.78 -18.32 -9.98
C GLY A 207 7.75 -19.70 -9.33
N GLU A 208 8.91 -20.07 -8.82
CA GLU A 208 9.14 -21.28 -8.03
C GLU A 208 8.30 -21.32 -6.74
N VAL A 209 8.15 -22.53 -6.20
CA VAL A 209 7.32 -22.79 -5.02
C VAL A 209 8.17 -22.89 -3.76
N TYR A 210 7.79 -22.14 -2.73
CA TYR A 210 8.47 -22.09 -1.45
C TYR A 210 7.51 -22.33 -0.29
N LEU A 211 8.02 -22.81 0.84
CA LEU A 211 7.21 -23.00 2.05
C LEU A 211 6.57 -21.69 2.51
N HIS A 212 7.32 -20.58 2.44
CA HIS A 212 6.82 -19.26 2.80
C HIS A 212 7.52 -18.17 2.00
N ILE A 213 6.72 -17.21 1.53
CA ILE A 213 7.13 -15.97 0.89
C ILE A 213 6.33 -14.85 1.56
N SER A 214 6.96 -13.70 1.78
CA SER A 214 6.36 -12.50 2.35
C SER A 214 7.04 -11.23 1.85
N ASN A 215 6.44 -10.07 2.15
CA ASN A 215 7.07 -8.76 1.97
C ASN A 215 7.42 -8.46 0.51
N LEU A 216 6.44 -8.67 -0.36
CA LEU A 216 6.54 -8.39 -1.79
C LEU A 216 6.51 -6.87 -1.99
N ARG A 217 7.55 -6.33 -2.62
CA ARG A 217 7.75 -4.88 -2.72
C ARG A 217 8.65 -4.53 -3.91
N VAL A 218 8.53 -3.30 -4.38
CA VAL A 218 9.51 -2.71 -5.30
C VAL A 218 10.55 -1.96 -4.47
N GLU A 219 11.83 -2.26 -4.68
CA GLU A 219 12.96 -1.67 -3.98
C GLU A 219 14.09 -1.47 -4.99
N ASP A 220 14.69 -0.29 -5.04
CA ASP A 220 15.78 0.06 -5.97
C ASP A 220 15.43 -0.16 -7.46
N GLY A 221 14.14 -0.03 -7.81
CA GLY A 221 13.65 -0.24 -9.18
C GLY A 221 13.44 -1.70 -9.56
N ASP A 222 13.58 -2.61 -8.60
CA ASP A 222 13.41 -4.05 -8.80
C ASP A 222 12.29 -4.61 -7.92
N LEU A 223 11.57 -5.60 -8.44
CA LEU A 223 10.62 -6.37 -7.65
C LEU A 223 11.37 -7.34 -6.73
N SER A 224 11.06 -7.35 -5.43
CA SER A 224 11.70 -8.20 -4.42
C SER A 224 10.69 -8.83 -3.46
N ALA A 225 11.04 -9.99 -2.89
CA ALA A 225 10.32 -10.58 -1.76
C ALA A 225 11.27 -11.33 -0.82
N ASP A 226 10.78 -11.64 0.39
CA ASP A 226 11.51 -12.42 1.40
C ASP A 226 11.06 -13.89 1.34
N PHE A 227 12.02 -14.80 1.12
CA PHE A 227 11.81 -16.23 0.95
C PHE A 227 12.37 -16.99 2.16
N TYR A 228 11.51 -17.76 2.85
CA TYR A 228 11.94 -18.48 4.04
C TYR A 228 13.03 -19.52 3.74
N GLY A 229 14.13 -19.46 4.49
CA GLY A 229 15.31 -20.31 4.30
C GLY A 229 16.29 -19.83 3.22
N VAL A 230 15.96 -18.78 2.47
CA VAL A 230 16.84 -18.19 1.43
C VAL A 230 17.21 -16.74 1.75
N GLY A 231 16.23 -15.92 2.12
CA GLY A 231 16.40 -14.48 2.34
C GLY A 231 15.67 -13.63 1.30
N LYS A 232 16.07 -12.35 1.19
CA LYS A 232 15.53 -11.44 0.16
C LYS A 232 16.02 -11.90 -1.22
N MET A 233 15.11 -11.96 -2.19
CA MET A 233 15.46 -12.21 -3.59
C MET A 233 14.76 -11.20 -4.49
N THR A 234 15.47 -10.76 -5.53
CA THR A 234 14.90 -10.05 -6.68
C THR A 234 14.12 -11.03 -7.55
N ILE A 235 12.95 -10.62 -8.02
CA ILE A 235 12.02 -11.40 -8.82
C ILE A 235 11.99 -10.77 -10.22
N GLY A 236 12.16 -11.59 -11.25
CA GLY A 236 12.18 -11.09 -12.63
C GLY A 236 13.49 -10.44 -13.08
N GLY A 237 14.51 -10.38 -12.20
CA GLY A 237 15.89 -10.03 -12.56
C GLY A 237 16.55 -11.15 -13.37
N GLY A 238 16.22 -11.24 -14.65
CA GLY A 238 16.80 -12.21 -15.57
C GLY A 238 15.82 -12.68 -16.64
N ILE A 239 15.47 -11.78 -17.57
CA ILE A 239 15.19 -12.14 -18.97
C ILE A 239 15.75 -10.97 -19.80
N GLU A 240 17.01 -11.09 -20.21
CA GLU A 240 17.47 -10.53 -21.50
C GLU A 240 16.91 -11.40 -22.63
#